data_AF-A0A3A6QB03-F1
#
_entry.id   AF-A0A3A6QB03-F1
#
_cell.length_a   1.000
_cell.length_b   1.000
_cell.length_c   1.000
_cell.angle_alpha   90.00
_cell.angle_beta   90.00
_cell.angle_gamma   90.00
#
_symmetry.space_group_name_H-M   'P 1'
#
loop_
_entity.id
_entity.type
_entity.pdbx_description
1 polymer ?
#
loop_
_entity_poly.entity_id
_entity_poly.type
_entity_poly.pdbx_seq_one_letter_code
_entity_poly.pdbx_strand_id
1 'polypeptide(L)'
;MTDVVYAVRISNLEYSGLKIMDVKIGKSTNIDNTLSQYSRGARNIELLDMWKPNPQKNLSTAEKGVHEIAEKYAYNKQSEKFVFLQGGYQQFAETVNKILKNTTKAEIEERETDTEDTESVNYTGTTPAIIKILGETHEVDNWTDTLQTGVAQILAEVDDQEKVTEIEGRTRSYFVKKERQSDLVSPKQIPETELYVESNFSANDVNRVIQKVLKKYNYEEEKLEIFTEEEN
;
A
#
# COMPACT_ATOMS: atom_id res chain seq x y z
N MET A 1 4.85 -3.30 -1.07
CA MET A 1 4.96 -2.15 -0.14
C MET A 1 4.52 -2.59 1.24
N THR A 2 5.46 -2.72 2.17
CA THR A 2 5.17 -3.27 3.50
C THR A 2 5.09 -2.19 4.57
N ASP A 3 3.91 -2.07 5.19
CA ASP A 3 3.67 -1.21 6.35
C ASP A 3 4.42 -1.72 7.58
N VAL A 4 5.38 -0.94 8.08
CA VAL A 4 6.18 -1.28 9.25
C VAL A 4 6.32 -0.11 10.21
N VAL A 5 6.30 -0.41 11.50
CA VAL A 5 6.81 0.48 12.55
C VAL A 5 8.27 0.08 12.79
N TYR A 6 9.18 1.04 12.80
CA TYR A 6 10.61 0.79 12.93
C TYR A 6 11.20 1.56 14.11
N ALA A 7 12.29 1.04 14.67
CA ALA A 7 13.12 1.72 15.65
C ALA A 7 14.55 1.82 15.11
N VAL A 8 15.09 3.03 15.09
CA VAL A 8 16.41 3.34 14.55
C VAL A 8 17.24 4.05 15.61
N ARG A 9 18.43 3.51 15.88
CA ARG A 9 19.43 4.15 16.73
C ARG A 9 20.09 5.29 15.95
N ILE A 10 20.06 6.49 16.52
CA ILE A 10 20.67 7.69 15.95
C ILE A 10 21.96 8.10 16.67
N SER A 11 22.09 7.73 17.94
CA SER A 11 23.33 7.88 18.70
C SER A 11 23.43 6.83 19.80
N ASN A 12 24.66 6.46 20.14
CA ASN A 12 24.99 5.59 21.25
C ASN A 12 26.22 6.18 21.95
N LEU A 13 26.07 6.55 23.22
CA LEU A 13 27.11 7.14 24.04
C LEU A 13 27.36 6.24 25.24
N GLU A 14 28.62 5.89 25.47
CA GLU A 14 29.05 5.18 26.66
C GLU A 14 29.98 6.08 27.45
N TYR A 15 29.56 6.48 28.65
CA TYR A 15 30.35 7.32 29.53
C TYR A 15 30.35 6.76 30.94
N SER A 16 31.52 6.44 31.49
CA SER A 16 31.69 5.90 32.85
C SER A 16 30.82 4.67 33.14
N GLY A 17 30.66 3.77 32.16
CA GLY A 17 29.84 2.54 32.25
C GLY A 17 28.33 2.75 32.09
N LEU A 18 27.88 3.98 31.88
CA LEU A 18 26.49 4.30 31.57
C LEU A 18 26.31 4.39 30.05
N LYS A 19 25.44 3.52 29.52
CA LYS A 19 25.07 3.49 28.09
C LYS A 19 23.79 4.29 27.88
N ILE A 20 23.89 5.34 27.08
CA ILE A 20 22.79 6.20 26.65
C ILE A 20 22.53 5.93 25.18
N MET A 21 21.33 5.47 24.87
CA MET A 21 20.91 5.17 23.52
C MET A 21 19.78 6.10 23.10
N ASP A 22 20.00 6.75 21.98
CA ASP A 22 19.03 7.63 21.36
C ASP A 22 18.37 6.92 20.20
N VAL A 23 17.05 6.73 20.30
CA VAL A 23 16.28 5.95 19.35
C VAL A 23 15.16 6.81 18.78
N LYS A 24 15.03 6.80 17.46
CA LYS A 24 13.89 7.34 16.74
C LYS A 24 12.95 6.20 16.38
N ILE A 25 11.67 6.35 16.71
CA ILE A 25 10.63 5.38 16.37
C ILE A 25 9.68 6.03 15.38
N GLY A 26 9.45 5.38 14.26
CA GLY A 26 8.59 5.90 13.20
C GLY A 26 7.88 4.81 12.43
N LYS A 27 7.12 5.22 11.42
CA LYS A 27 6.45 4.33 10.47
C LYS A 27 6.96 4.50 9.05
N SER A 28 6.95 3.43 8.27
CA SER A 28 7.27 3.48 6.84
C SER A 28 6.47 2.44 6.07
N THR A 29 6.21 2.75 4.80
CA THR A 29 5.69 1.81 3.80
C THR A 29 6.78 1.35 2.82
N ASN A 30 7.98 1.95 2.92
CA ASN A 30 9.19 1.64 2.15
C ASN A 30 10.41 1.89 3.04
N ILE A 31 10.81 0.85 3.77
CA ILE A 31 11.86 0.97 4.80
C ILE A 31 13.22 1.32 4.18
N ASP A 32 13.51 0.88 2.96
CA ASP A 32 14.79 1.13 2.29
C ASP A 32 14.98 2.58 1.91
N ASN A 33 13.95 3.21 1.34
CA ASN A 33 13.97 4.64 1.07
C ASN A 33 14.11 5.44 2.37
N THR A 34 13.39 5.03 3.44
CA THR A 34 13.49 5.67 4.75
C THR A 34 14.92 5.59 5.30
N LEU A 35 15.55 4.41 5.32
CA LEU A 35 16.93 4.25 5.80
C LEU A 35 17.95 4.99 4.92
N SER A 36 17.74 5.06 3.60
CA SER A 36 18.57 5.84 2.69
C SER A 36 18.54 7.34 3.01
N GLN A 37 17.37 7.88 3.37
CA GLN A 37 17.24 9.29 3.79
C GLN A 37 18.00 9.56 5.09
N TYR A 38 17.92 8.64 6.06
CA TYR A 38 18.70 8.73 7.30
C TYR A 38 20.21 8.67 7.05
N SER A 39 20.65 7.78 6.16
CA SER A 39 22.08 7.57 5.83
C SER A 39 22.74 8.80 5.20
N ARG A 40 21.96 9.70 4.57
CA ARG A 40 22.47 10.97 4.02
C ARG A 40 22.76 12.02 5.10
N GLY A 41 22.17 11.88 6.29
CA GLY A 41 22.19 12.88 7.36
C GLY A 41 23.07 12.56 8.57
N ALA A 42 23.34 11.28 8.89
CA ALA A 42 24.25 10.92 9.99
C ALA A 42 25.02 9.61 9.73
N ARG A 43 26.26 9.53 10.25
CA ARG A 43 27.22 8.45 9.95
C ARG A 43 27.03 7.14 10.71
N ASN A 44 26.26 7.12 11.81
CA ASN A 44 26.17 5.98 12.74
C ASN A 44 24.72 5.60 13.05
N ILE A 45 23.91 5.42 12.01
CA ILE A 45 22.51 5.03 12.14
C ILE A 45 22.40 3.51 12.04
N GLU A 46 21.71 2.88 12.98
CA GLU A 46 21.48 1.43 13.00
C GLU A 46 19.98 1.15 13.15
N LEU A 47 19.42 0.36 12.23
CA LEU A 47 18.08 -0.19 12.40
C LEU A 47 18.14 -1.23 13.51
N LEU A 48 17.33 -1.04 14.57
CA LEU A 48 17.33 -1.92 15.73
C LEU A 48 16.23 -2.98 15.61
N ASP A 49 15.00 -2.55 15.37
CA ASP A 49 13.83 -3.42 15.33
C ASP A 49 12.80 -2.93 14.32
N MET A 50 12.00 -3.86 13.80
CA MET A 50 10.83 -3.58 13.00
C MET A 50 9.66 -4.44 13.43
N TRP A 51 8.47 -3.86 13.38
CA TRP A 51 7.21 -4.51 13.76
C TRP A 51 6.15 -4.32 12.70
N LYS A 52 5.46 -5.41 12.38
CA LYS A 52 4.27 -5.36 11.53
C LYS A 52 3.07 -4.89 12.35
N PRO A 53 2.32 -3.87 11.87
CA PRO A 53 1.04 -3.50 12.47
C PRO A 53 0.12 -4.72 12.55
N ASN A 54 -0.75 -4.72 13.55
CA ASN A 54 -1.86 -5.67 13.58
C ASN A 54 -2.75 -5.44 12.35
N PRO A 55 -3.12 -6.46 11.56
CA PRO A 55 -3.98 -6.30 10.38
C PRO A 55 -5.30 -5.55 10.64
N GLN A 56 -5.80 -5.59 11.87
CA GLN A 56 -7.04 -4.91 12.27
C GLN A 56 -6.86 -3.42 12.64
N LYS A 57 -5.62 -2.89 12.58
CA LYS A 57 -5.28 -1.52 12.97
C LYS A 57 -4.41 -0.88 11.90
N ASN A 58 -4.66 0.40 11.62
CA ASN A 58 -3.82 1.14 10.68
C ASN A 58 -2.41 1.42 11.25
N LEU A 59 -1.47 1.65 10.35
CA LEU A 59 -0.06 1.91 10.66
C LEU A 59 0.15 3.07 11.65
N SER A 60 -0.68 4.12 11.57
CA SER A 60 -0.59 5.26 12.47
C SER A 60 -1.03 4.93 13.90
N THR A 61 -1.99 4.02 14.07
CA THR A 61 -2.43 3.54 15.39
C THR A 61 -1.38 2.63 16.00
N ALA A 62 -0.75 1.78 15.19
CA ALA A 62 0.35 0.92 15.63
C ALA A 62 1.54 1.76 16.12
N GLU A 63 1.98 2.75 15.34
CA GLU A 63 3.05 3.67 15.72
C GLU A 63 2.76 4.38 17.05
N LYS A 64 1.55 4.92 17.21
CA LYS A 64 1.14 5.59 18.45
C LYS A 64 1.21 4.65 19.65
N GLY A 65 0.73 3.41 19.52
CA GLY A 65 0.83 2.41 20.59
C GLY A 65 2.28 2.06 20.94
N VAL A 66 3.16 1.96 19.95
CA VAL A 66 4.59 1.72 20.19
C VAL A 66 5.23 2.93 20.89
N HIS A 67 4.87 4.16 20.53
CA HIS A 67 5.31 5.36 21.25
C HIS A 67 4.85 5.36 22.72
N GLU A 68 3.59 5.01 22.99
CA GLU A 68 3.06 4.92 24.36
C GLU A 68 3.80 3.87 25.20
N ILE A 69 4.25 2.77 24.60
CA ILE A 69 5.10 1.78 25.28
C ILE A 69 6.50 2.36 25.49
N ALA A 70 7.09 2.99 24.47
CA ALA A 70 8.42 3.59 24.54
C ALA A 70 8.52 4.64 25.65
N GLU A 71 7.50 5.47 25.85
CA GLU A 71 7.46 6.48 26.92
C GLU A 71 7.55 5.87 28.33
N LYS A 72 7.14 4.61 28.52
CA LYS A 72 7.22 3.94 29.83
C LYS A 72 8.63 3.46 30.17
N TYR A 73 9.46 3.21 29.15
CA TYR A 73 10.80 2.64 29.30
C TYR A 73 11.91 3.64 29.00
N ALA A 74 11.62 4.68 28.20
CA ALA A 74 12.55 5.75 27.92
C ALA A 74 12.74 6.61 29.18
N TYR A 75 13.98 6.99 29.44
CA TYR A 75 14.32 7.97 30.47
C TYR A 75 13.81 9.37 30.11
N ASN A 76 13.84 9.71 28.83
CA ASN A 76 13.36 11.01 28.35
C ASN A 76 12.85 10.90 26.91
N LYS A 77 11.89 11.77 26.55
CA LYS A 77 11.41 11.97 25.18
C LYS A 77 11.73 13.40 24.76
N GLN A 78 12.47 13.54 23.65
CA GLN A 78 12.82 14.82 23.06
C GLN A 78 12.25 14.88 21.65
N SER A 79 11.08 15.51 21.50
CA SER A 79 10.36 15.56 20.22
C SER A 79 10.11 14.14 19.66
N GLU A 80 10.72 13.78 18.53
CA GLU A 80 10.62 12.47 17.87
C GLU A 80 11.62 11.41 18.37
N LYS A 81 12.42 11.74 19.40
CA LYS A 81 13.51 10.90 19.90
C LYS A 81 13.23 10.41 21.33
N PHE A 82 13.53 9.14 21.57
CA PHE A 82 13.46 8.47 22.86
C PHE A 82 14.88 8.19 23.35
N VAL A 83 15.16 8.57 24.60
CA VAL A 83 16.45 8.35 25.26
C VAL A 83 16.30 7.17 26.20
N PHE A 84 16.99 6.07 25.91
CA PHE A 84 17.01 4.87 26.74
C PHE A 84 18.32 4.77 27.52
N LEU A 85 18.24 4.37 28.78
CA LEU A 85 19.40 4.09 29.63
C LEU A 85 19.52 2.58 29.84
N GLN A 86 20.75 2.08 29.92
CA GLN A 86 21.11 0.78 30.53
C GLN A 86 20.07 -0.35 30.31
N GLY A 87 19.99 -0.94 29.11
CA GLY A 87 19.10 -2.08 28.87
C GLY A 87 17.61 -1.74 28.71
N GLY A 88 17.20 -0.50 28.98
CA GLY A 88 15.80 -0.06 28.88
C GLY A 88 15.22 -0.22 27.47
N TYR A 89 16.06 -0.10 26.43
CA TYR A 89 15.63 -0.38 25.06
C TYR A 89 15.25 -1.86 24.87
N GLN A 90 16.03 -2.80 25.41
CA GLN A 90 15.76 -4.23 25.30
C GLN A 90 14.42 -4.59 25.97
N GLN A 91 14.15 -4.04 27.16
CA GLN A 91 12.87 -4.26 27.85
C GLN A 91 11.68 -3.69 27.07
N PHE A 92 11.88 -2.51 26.46
CA PHE A 92 10.91 -1.92 25.54
C PHE A 92 10.65 -2.84 24.34
N ALA A 93 11.69 -3.27 23.63
CA ALA A 93 11.58 -4.11 22.45
C ALA A 93 10.90 -5.45 22.76
N GLU A 94 11.28 -6.10 23.87
CA GLU A 94 10.63 -7.33 24.34
C GLU A 94 9.15 -7.13 24.63
N THR A 95 8.75 -5.96 25.16
CA THR A 95 7.34 -5.65 25.42
C THR A 95 6.57 -5.47 24.12
N VAL A 96 7.15 -4.77 23.14
CA VAL A 96 6.52 -4.59 21.82
C VAL A 96 6.41 -5.94 21.10
N ASN A 97 7.44 -6.79 21.16
CA ASN A 97 7.46 -8.13 20.56
C ASN A 97 6.39 -9.08 21.12
N LYS A 98 5.84 -8.81 22.31
CA LYS A 98 4.69 -9.56 22.85
C LYS A 98 3.36 -9.18 22.22
N ILE A 99 3.27 -8.01 21.60
CA ILE A 99 2.02 -7.42 21.10
C ILE A 99 2.03 -7.36 19.57
N LEU A 100 3.17 -7.05 18.98
CA LEU A 100 3.37 -6.93 17.54
C LEU A 100 4.35 -8.00 17.06
N LYS A 101 4.13 -8.47 15.83
CA LYS A 101 5.03 -9.40 15.17
C LYS A 101 6.30 -8.65 14.76
N ASN A 102 7.42 -9.01 15.38
CA ASN A 102 8.74 -8.59 14.91
C ASN A 102 8.96 -9.10 13.48
N THR A 103 9.62 -8.31 12.65
CA THR A 103 9.92 -8.66 11.27
C THR A 103 11.34 -8.25 10.94
N THR A 104 12.00 -8.99 10.05
CA THR A 104 13.31 -8.59 9.52
C THR A 104 13.18 -8.01 8.11
N LYS A 105 14.25 -7.38 7.62
CA LYS A 105 14.30 -6.90 6.23
C LYS A 105 14.18 -8.07 5.25
N ALA A 106 14.88 -9.17 5.51
CA ALA A 106 14.80 -10.39 4.70
C ALA A 106 13.38 -10.97 4.68
N GLU A 107 12.65 -10.97 5.81
CA GLU A 107 11.25 -11.43 5.86
C GLU A 107 10.24 -10.45 5.23
N ILE A 108 10.66 -9.20 5.02
CA ILE A 108 9.89 -8.24 4.22
C ILE A 108 10.17 -8.53 2.75
N GLU A 109 11.42 -8.74 2.35
CA GLU A 109 11.83 -9.07 0.98
C GLU A 109 11.30 -10.44 0.52
N GLU A 110 11.39 -11.51 1.33
CA GLU A 110 10.82 -12.83 1.02
C GLU A 110 9.30 -12.78 0.87
N ARG A 111 8.64 -11.89 1.63
CA ARG A 111 7.20 -11.73 1.54
C ARG A 111 6.81 -10.77 0.43
N GLU A 112 7.65 -9.79 0.09
CA GLU A 112 7.54 -9.01 -1.14
C GLU A 112 7.78 -9.93 -2.35
N THR A 113 8.57 -10.99 -2.28
CA THR A 113 8.58 -12.01 -3.34
C THR A 113 7.35 -12.93 -3.32
N ASP A 114 6.77 -13.24 -2.15
CA ASP A 114 5.54 -14.05 -2.06
C ASP A 114 4.23 -13.26 -2.28
N THR A 115 4.26 -11.92 -2.19
CA THR A 115 3.08 -11.03 -2.38
C THR A 115 3.29 -9.90 -3.40
N GLU A 116 4.47 -9.78 -4.01
CA GLU A 116 4.75 -8.93 -5.20
C GLU A 116 5.28 -9.77 -6.39
N ASP A 117 4.91 -11.04 -6.48
CA ASP A 117 4.85 -11.77 -7.76
C ASP A 117 3.37 -11.92 -8.20
N THR A 118 2.65 -10.81 -8.29
CA THR A 118 2.04 -10.58 -9.61
C THR A 118 3.15 -9.89 -10.38
N GLU A 119 3.85 -10.63 -11.25
CA GLU A 119 4.52 -9.99 -12.39
C GLU A 119 3.59 -8.86 -12.84
N SER A 120 4.08 -7.62 -12.97
CA SER A 120 3.25 -6.60 -13.58
C SER A 120 3.01 -7.07 -15.01
N VAL A 121 1.91 -7.80 -15.21
CA VAL A 121 1.61 -8.46 -16.47
C VAL A 121 1.55 -7.35 -17.49
N ASN A 122 2.54 -7.31 -18.36
CA ASN A 122 2.65 -6.25 -19.34
C ASN A 122 1.75 -6.62 -20.51
N TYR A 123 0.59 -5.97 -20.57
CA TYR A 123 -0.40 -6.22 -21.60
C TYR A 123 -0.12 -5.43 -22.91
N THR A 124 1.04 -4.80 -23.04
CA THR A 124 1.39 -4.05 -24.25
C THR A 124 1.41 -4.97 -25.47
N GLY A 125 0.64 -4.63 -26.51
CA GLY A 125 0.58 -5.39 -27.76
C GLY A 125 -0.39 -6.59 -27.73
N THR A 126 -1.06 -6.83 -26.61
CA THR A 126 -1.98 -7.97 -26.45
C THR A 126 -3.44 -7.59 -26.69
N THR A 127 -4.25 -8.58 -27.06
CA THR A 127 -5.72 -8.49 -27.16
C THR A 127 -6.34 -9.25 -26.00
N PRO A 128 -7.20 -8.63 -25.17
CA PRO A 128 -7.88 -9.33 -24.10
C PRO A 128 -8.97 -10.23 -24.68
N ALA A 129 -9.18 -11.40 -24.09
CA ALA A 129 -10.24 -12.33 -24.48
C ALA A 129 -11.21 -12.59 -23.33
N ILE A 130 -10.68 -12.69 -22.10
CA ILE A 130 -11.46 -13.04 -20.92
C ILE A 130 -11.01 -12.18 -19.75
N ILE A 131 -11.98 -11.60 -19.03
CA ILE A 131 -11.78 -11.01 -17.72
C ILE A 131 -12.49 -11.88 -16.69
N LYS A 132 -11.76 -12.25 -15.64
CA LYS A 132 -12.32 -12.88 -14.45
C LYS A 132 -12.26 -11.88 -13.31
N ILE A 133 -13.42 -11.54 -12.77
CA ILE A 133 -13.56 -10.50 -11.75
C ILE A 133 -14.54 -10.93 -10.65
N LEU A 134 -14.17 -10.73 -9.39
CA LEU A 134 -14.96 -11.14 -8.22
C LEU A 134 -15.36 -12.64 -8.21
N GLY A 135 -14.68 -13.48 -8.99
CA GLY A 135 -14.97 -14.90 -9.13
C GLY A 135 -15.85 -15.25 -10.35
N GLU A 136 -16.39 -14.25 -11.04
CA GLU A 136 -17.14 -14.41 -12.29
C GLU A 136 -16.25 -14.25 -13.51
N THR A 137 -16.61 -14.88 -14.62
CA THR A 137 -15.82 -14.87 -15.87
C THR A 137 -16.65 -14.30 -16.99
N HIS A 138 -16.09 -13.35 -17.73
CA HIS A 138 -16.74 -12.66 -18.84
C HIS A 138 -15.83 -12.62 -20.06
N GLU A 139 -16.39 -12.89 -21.23
CA GLU A 139 -15.73 -12.68 -22.51
C GLU A 139 -15.68 -11.19 -22.82
N VAL A 140 -14.57 -10.73 -23.38
CA VAL A 140 -14.34 -9.32 -23.74
C VAL A 140 -13.66 -9.23 -25.09
N ASP A 141 -14.06 -8.24 -25.89
CA ASP A 141 -13.56 -8.11 -27.27
C ASP A 141 -12.31 -7.23 -27.37
N ASN A 142 -12.12 -6.30 -26.43
CA ASN A 142 -11.05 -5.31 -26.46
C ASN A 142 -10.85 -4.66 -25.09
N TRP A 143 -9.80 -3.85 -24.95
CA TRP A 143 -9.45 -3.19 -23.69
C TRP A 143 -10.48 -2.17 -23.19
N THR A 144 -11.24 -1.52 -24.09
CA THR A 144 -12.34 -0.64 -23.68
C THR A 144 -13.49 -1.44 -23.07
N ASP A 145 -13.84 -2.56 -23.71
CA ASP A 145 -14.86 -3.48 -23.21
C ASP A 145 -14.44 -4.15 -21.89
N THR A 146 -13.16 -4.54 -21.79
CA THR A 146 -12.55 -5.04 -20.55
C THR A 146 -12.72 -4.05 -19.39
N LEU A 147 -12.48 -2.76 -19.65
CA LEU A 147 -12.68 -1.70 -18.66
C LEU A 147 -14.16 -1.55 -18.27
N GLN A 148 -15.07 -1.49 -19.25
CA GLN A 148 -16.50 -1.32 -18.99
C GLN A 148 -17.06 -2.50 -18.19
N THR A 149 -16.73 -3.73 -18.61
CA THR A 149 -17.17 -4.96 -17.96
C THR A 149 -16.58 -5.08 -16.56
N GLY A 150 -15.26 -4.91 -16.40
CA GLY A 150 -14.63 -4.99 -15.08
C GLY A 150 -15.20 -3.97 -14.10
N VAL A 151 -15.40 -2.72 -14.52
CA VAL A 151 -15.99 -1.71 -13.64
C VAL A 151 -17.46 -2.01 -13.34
N ALA A 152 -18.24 -2.42 -14.34
CA ALA A 152 -19.66 -2.75 -14.15
C ALA A 152 -19.85 -3.85 -13.10
N GLN A 153 -19.07 -4.92 -13.16
CA GLN A 153 -19.17 -6.02 -12.20
C GLN A 153 -18.84 -5.58 -10.76
N ILE A 154 -17.86 -4.70 -10.58
CA ILE A 154 -17.56 -4.17 -9.24
C ILE A 154 -18.72 -3.30 -8.74
N LEU A 155 -19.30 -2.49 -9.62
CA LEU A 155 -20.39 -1.58 -9.26
C LEU A 155 -21.73 -2.31 -9.02
N ALA A 156 -21.93 -3.49 -9.59
CA ALA A 156 -23.12 -4.31 -9.37
C ALA A 156 -23.20 -4.82 -7.91
N GLU A 157 -22.05 -5.07 -7.28
CA GLU A 157 -21.95 -5.65 -5.92
C GLU A 157 -21.92 -4.61 -4.79
N VAL A 158 -22.09 -3.31 -5.08
CA VAL A 158 -21.97 -2.23 -4.09
C VAL A 158 -23.21 -1.34 -4.04
N ASP A 159 -23.55 -0.90 -2.83
CA ASP A 159 -24.72 -0.03 -2.60
C ASP A 159 -24.54 1.39 -3.16
N ASP A 160 -23.33 1.95 -3.03
CA ASP A 160 -23.00 3.31 -3.45
C ASP A 160 -22.04 3.28 -4.64
N GLN A 161 -22.61 3.25 -5.85
CA GLN A 161 -21.87 3.23 -7.10
C GLN A 161 -21.18 4.58 -7.40
N GLU A 162 -21.68 5.70 -6.87
CA GLU A 162 -21.18 7.04 -7.20
C GLU A 162 -19.80 7.31 -6.62
N LYS A 163 -19.43 6.59 -5.55
CA LYS A 163 -18.13 6.67 -4.90
C LYS A 163 -16.95 6.42 -5.86
N VAL A 164 -17.18 5.75 -6.99
CA VAL A 164 -16.17 5.56 -8.04
C VAL A 164 -15.69 6.88 -8.67
N THR A 165 -16.53 7.92 -8.64
CA THR A 165 -16.21 9.26 -9.18
C THR A 165 -15.14 10.00 -8.38
N GLU A 166 -14.88 9.57 -7.15
CA GLU A 166 -13.77 10.07 -6.32
C GLU A 166 -12.39 9.56 -6.79
N ILE A 167 -12.34 8.66 -7.78
CA ILE A 167 -11.08 8.21 -8.38
C ILE A 167 -10.61 9.25 -9.39
N GLU A 168 -9.59 10.00 -8.99
CA GLU A 168 -8.98 11.04 -9.82
C GLU A 168 -7.73 10.54 -10.57
N GLY A 169 -7.63 10.94 -11.84
CA GLY A 169 -6.38 10.92 -12.58
C GLY A 169 -5.52 12.14 -12.25
N ARG A 170 -4.37 12.27 -12.91
CA ARG A 170 -3.44 13.40 -12.67
C ARG A 170 -4.05 14.77 -12.98
N THR A 171 -4.92 14.84 -13.97
CA THR A 171 -5.46 16.11 -14.50
C THR A 171 -6.98 16.11 -14.60
N ARG A 172 -7.60 14.94 -14.69
CA ARG A 172 -9.03 14.77 -14.90
C ARG A 172 -9.53 13.54 -14.15
N SER A 173 -10.80 13.53 -13.78
CA SER A 173 -11.49 12.36 -13.24
C SER A 173 -11.60 11.29 -14.32
N TYR A 174 -11.52 10.02 -13.92
CA TYR A 174 -11.74 8.91 -14.85
C TYR A 174 -13.23 8.57 -15.01
N PHE A 175 -14.02 8.86 -13.97
CA PHE A 175 -15.43 8.53 -13.90
C PHE A 175 -16.24 9.80 -13.64
N VAL A 176 -17.36 9.93 -14.35
CA VAL A 176 -18.30 11.05 -14.18
C VAL A 176 -19.73 10.57 -14.33
N LYS A 177 -20.67 11.35 -13.79
CA LYS A 177 -22.11 11.18 -14.10
C LYS A 177 -22.39 11.61 -15.54
N LYS A 178 -23.47 11.09 -16.12
CA LYS A 178 -23.95 11.39 -17.47
C LYS A 178 -23.89 12.88 -17.86
N GLU A 179 -24.26 13.78 -16.95
CA GLU A 179 -24.30 15.23 -17.16
C GLU A 179 -22.93 15.85 -17.48
N ARG A 180 -21.85 15.21 -17.01
CA ARG A 180 -20.46 15.68 -17.14
C ARG A 180 -19.66 14.86 -18.12
N GLN A 181 -20.32 14.06 -18.97
CA GLN A 181 -19.67 13.18 -19.95
C GLN A 181 -18.68 13.93 -20.86
N SER A 182 -18.94 15.21 -21.17
CA SER A 182 -18.06 16.07 -21.98
C SER A 182 -16.69 16.35 -21.35
N ASP A 183 -16.52 16.11 -20.05
CA ASP A 183 -15.25 16.31 -19.34
C ASP A 183 -14.23 15.19 -19.65
N LEU A 184 -14.69 14.05 -20.16
CA LEU A 184 -13.88 12.86 -20.45
C LEU A 184 -13.38 12.82 -21.91
N VAL A 185 -12.23 12.17 -22.13
CA VAL A 185 -11.78 11.78 -23.47
C VAL A 185 -12.42 10.45 -23.84
N SER A 186 -13.05 10.36 -25.02
CA SER A 186 -13.71 9.13 -25.50
C SER A 186 -14.62 8.48 -24.42
N PRO A 187 -15.64 9.21 -23.92
CA PRO A 187 -16.50 8.69 -22.87
C PRO A 187 -17.28 7.45 -23.30
N LYS A 188 -17.32 6.45 -22.42
CA LYS A 188 -18.13 5.24 -22.57
C LYS A 188 -19.02 5.06 -21.35
N GLN A 189 -20.29 4.70 -21.57
CA GLN A 189 -21.21 4.43 -20.47
C GLN A 189 -20.84 3.10 -19.83
N ILE A 190 -20.79 3.05 -18.50
CA ILE A 190 -20.63 1.78 -17.79
C ILE A 190 -21.98 1.04 -17.81
N PRO A 191 -22.03 -0.22 -18.29
CA PRO A 191 -23.26 -1.00 -18.35
C PRO A 191 -24.06 -0.95 -17.05
N GLU A 192 -25.40 -0.89 -17.17
CA GLU A 192 -26.35 -0.91 -16.05
C GLU A 192 -26.19 0.21 -15.01
N THR A 193 -25.44 1.27 -15.34
CA THR A 193 -25.29 2.45 -14.48
C THR A 193 -25.56 3.76 -15.25
N GLU A 194 -25.70 4.86 -14.51
CA GLU A 194 -25.74 6.23 -15.06
C GLU A 194 -24.34 6.90 -15.12
N LEU A 195 -23.29 6.10 -14.96
CA LEU A 195 -21.91 6.55 -14.89
C LEU A 195 -21.18 6.32 -16.21
N TYR A 196 -20.19 7.18 -16.47
CA TYR A 196 -19.35 7.14 -17.66
C TYR A 196 -17.89 7.06 -17.26
N VAL A 197 -17.12 6.32 -18.04
CA VAL A 197 -15.67 6.14 -17.90
C VAL A 197 -14.94 6.65 -19.14
N GLU A 198 -13.77 7.26 -18.94
CA GLU A 198 -12.83 7.57 -20.03
C GLU A 198 -12.30 6.25 -20.63
N SER A 199 -12.34 6.09 -21.95
CA SER A 199 -11.92 4.83 -22.59
C SER A 199 -10.61 4.93 -23.38
N ASN A 200 -9.97 6.10 -23.40
CA ASN A 200 -8.73 6.31 -24.12
C ASN A 200 -7.51 5.91 -23.27
N PHE A 201 -7.45 4.63 -22.88
CA PHE A 201 -6.41 4.07 -22.04
C PHE A 201 -5.60 3.00 -22.77
N SER A 202 -4.31 2.89 -22.42
CA SER A 202 -3.51 1.73 -22.80
C SER A 202 -3.99 0.48 -22.05
N ALA A 203 -3.61 -0.71 -22.53
CA ALA A 203 -3.92 -1.98 -21.87
C ALA A 203 -3.52 -1.99 -20.38
N ASN A 204 -2.30 -1.52 -20.10
CA ASN A 204 -1.78 -1.42 -18.73
C ASN A 204 -2.53 -0.36 -17.90
N ASP A 205 -2.99 0.72 -18.52
CA ASP A 205 -3.82 1.73 -17.86
C ASP A 205 -5.20 1.18 -17.51
N VAL A 206 -5.80 0.35 -18.38
CA VAL A 206 -7.07 -0.33 -18.11
C VAL A 206 -6.95 -1.21 -16.88
N ASN A 207 -5.97 -2.12 -16.85
CA ASN A 207 -5.72 -2.97 -15.68
C ASN A 207 -5.56 -2.13 -14.40
N ARG A 208 -4.72 -1.08 -14.47
CA ARG A 208 -4.48 -0.17 -13.35
C ARG A 208 -5.75 0.57 -12.89
N VAL A 209 -6.62 0.98 -13.81
CA VAL A 209 -7.87 1.66 -13.46
C VAL A 209 -8.82 0.69 -12.77
N ILE A 210 -8.97 -0.54 -13.26
CA ILE A 210 -9.83 -1.56 -12.62
C ILE A 210 -9.32 -1.88 -11.21
N GLN A 211 -8.00 -2.08 -11.03
CA GLN A 211 -7.41 -2.29 -9.71
C GLN A 211 -7.67 -1.11 -8.74
N LYS A 212 -7.61 0.14 -9.23
CA LYS A 212 -7.98 1.31 -8.41
C LYS A 212 -9.44 1.26 -7.97
N VAL A 213 -10.34 0.80 -8.84
CA VAL A 213 -11.76 0.65 -8.50
C VAL A 213 -11.95 -0.45 -7.44
N LEU A 214 -11.33 -1.62 -7.61
CA LEU A 214 -11.36 -2.69 -6.59
C LEU A 214 -10.92 -2.17 -5.22
N LYS A 215 -9.77 -1.49 -5.18
CA LYS A 215 -9.22 -0.90 -3.96
C LYS A 215 -10.14 0.16 -3.35
N LYS A 216 -10.83 0.96 -4.17
CA LYS A 216 -11.79 1.98 -3.71
C LYS A 216 -12.97 1.38 -2.93
N TYR A 217 -13.36 0.18 -3.31
CA TYR A 217 -14.44 -0.60 -2.69
C TYR A 217 -13.93 -1.68 -1.72
N ASN A 218 -12.65 -1.65 -1.35
CA ASN A 218 -12.00 -2.59 -0.42
C ASN A 218 -12.01 -4.05 -0.87
N TYR A 219 -12.02 -4.30 -2.18
CA TYR A 219 -11.76 -5.63 -2.74
C TYR A 219 -10.25 -5.89 -2.88
N GLU A 220 -9.86 -7.16 -2.76
CA GLU A 220 -8.49 -7.62 -2.95
C GLU A 220 -8.11 -7.63 -4.45
N GLU A 221 -6.86 -7.31 -4.78
CA GLU A 221 -6.38 -7.22 -6.17
C GLU A 221 -6.38 -8.58 -6.89
N GLU A 222 -6.21 -9.68 -6.15
CA GLU A 222 -6.31 -11.07 -6.62
C GLU A 222 -7.70 -11.43 -7.17
N LYS A 223 -8.70 -10.57 -6.96
CA LYS A 223 -10.03 -10.72 -7.55
C LYS A 223 -10.10 -10.32 -9.01
N LEU A 224 -8.99 -9.93 -9.64
CA LEU A 224 -8.91 -9.59 -11.06
C LEU A 224 -7.87 -10.47 -11.76
N GLU A 225 -8.30 -11.21 -12.76
CA GLU A 225 -7.44 -11.92 -13.71
C GLU A 225 -7.87 -11.54 -15.14
N ILE A 226 -6.92 -11.17 -16.00
CA ILE A 226 -7.19 -10.86 -17.41
C ILE A 226 -6.37 -11.81 -18.28
N PHE A 227 -7.05 -12.56 -19.13
CA PHE A 227 -6.47 -13.48 -20.09
C PHE A 227 -6.50 -12.85 -21.47
N THR A 228 -5.38 -12.93 -22.18
CA THR A 228 -5.21 -12.42 -23.53
C THR A 228 -5.20 -13.58 -24.53
N GLU A 229 -5.56 -13.30 -25.78
CA GLU A 229 -5.32 -14.26 -26.86
C GLU A 229 -3.80 -14.51 -26.97
N GLU A 230 -3.37 -15.77 -26.94
CA GLU A 230 -1.97 -16.12 -27.18
C GLU A 230 -1.60 -15.75 -28.63
N GLU A 231 -0.48 -15.05 -28.82
CA GLU A 231 0.15 -14.94 -30.14
C GLU A 231 0.60 -16.34 -30.56
N ASN A 232 -0.10 -16.94 -31.53
CA ASN A 232 0.40 -18.10 -32.29
C ASN A 232 1.60 -17.73 -33.16
#